data_AF-A0A7C9H2G6-F1
#
_entry.id   AF-A0A7C9H2G6-F1
#
_cell.length_a   1.000
_cell.length_b   1.000
_cell.length_c   1.000
_cell.angle_alpha   90.00
_cell.angle_beta   90.00
_cell.angle_gamma   90.00
#
_symmetry.space_group_name_H-M   'P 1'
#
loop_
_entity.id
_entity.type
_entity.pdbx_description
1 polymer ?
#
loop_
_entity_poly.entity_id
_entity_poly.type
_entity_poly.pdbx_seq_one_letter_code
_entity_poly.pdbx_strand_id
1 'polypeptide(L)'
;MEKYINILKNTPLFQGISEAEILPMLKCLSVSIKNYSKGEYLLRSGDKIQTIGMILSGQALIINDDVWGNRNIITELSSGMLYGESYACISSVPA
;
A
#
# COMPACT_ATOMS: atom_id res chain seq x y z
N MET A 1 -11.21 9.49 6.76
CA MET A 1 -9.85 9.19 7.26
C MET A 1 -9.82 8.97 8.76
N GLU A 2 -10.59 9.71 9.58
CA GLU A 2 -10.60 9.56 11.05
C GLU A 2 -10.80 8.12 11.54
N LYS A 3 -11.69 7.34 10.92
CA LYS A 3 -11.89 5.91 11.26
C LYS A 3 -10.65 5.02 11.12
N TYR A 4 -9.62 5.47 10.38
CA TYR A 4 -8.38 4.73 10.16
C TYR A 4 -7.23 5.24 11.03
N ILE A 5 -7.45 6.26 11.87
CA ILE A 5 -6.37 6.86 12.69
C ILE A 5 -5.67 5.83 13.57
N ASN A 6 -6.43 4.88 14.12
CA ASN A 6 -5.89 3.83 14.97
C ASN A 6 -4.99 2.84 14.21
N ILE A 7 -5.24 2.62 12.92
CA ILE A 7 -4.32 1.80 12.10
C ILE A 7 -3.07 2.63 11.84
N LEU A 8 -3.24 3.83 11.27
CA LEU A 8 -2.14 4.68 10.82
C LEU A 8 -1.11 4.95 11.91
N LYS A 9 -1.56 5.39 13.10
CA LYS A 9 -0.68 5.74 14.23
C LYS A 9 0.17 4.56 14.74
N ASN A 10 -0.28 3.33 14.49
CA ASN A 10 0.38 2.10 14.93
C ASN A 10 1.28 1.50 13.85
N THR A 11 1.48 2.20 12.71
CA THR A 11 2.39 1.74 11.65
C THR A 11 3.76 2.43 11.73
N PRO A 12 4.83 1.78 11.26
CA PRO A 12 6.17 2.38 11.21
C PRO A 12 6.20 3.71 10.44
N LEU A 13 5.36 3.88 9.41
CA LEU A 13 5.32 5.08 8.57
C LEU A 13 4.96 6.35 9.37
N PHE A 14 4.16 6.22 10.42
CA PHE A 14 3.71 7.35 11.26
C PHE A 14 4.29 7.29 12.68
N GLN A 15 5.33 6.49 12.90
CA GLN A 15 5.95 6.35 14.22
C GLN A 15 6.48 7.71 14.72
N GLY A 16 6.09 8.08 15.94
CA GLY A 16 6.52 9.34 16.55
C GLY A 16 5.71 10.56 16.12
N ILE A 17 4.69 10.40 15.26
CA ILE A 17 3.78 11.48 14.85
C ILE A 17 2.49 11.38 15.67
N SER A 18 2.08 12.47 16.30
CA SER A 18 0.85 12.48 17.10
C SER A 18 -0.40 12.39 16.23
N GLU A 19 -1.51 11.88 16.78
CA GLU A 19 -2.78 11.82 16.05
C GLU A 19 -3.25 13.19 15.55
N ALA A 20 -2.96 14.25 16.33
CA ALA A 20 -3.25 15.64 15.98
C ALA A 20 -2.44 16.15 14.77
N GLU A 21 -1.27 15.55 14.50
CA GLU A 21 -0.41 15.88 13.35
C GLU A 21 -0.69 15.00 12.13
N ILE A 22 -1.07 13.72 12.35
CA ILE A 22 -1.37 12.78 11.26
C ILE A 22 -2.50 13.32 10.36
N LEU A 23 -3.62 13.77 10.93
CA LEU A 23 -4.77 14.21 10.13
C LEU A 23 -4.45 15.43 9.23
N PRO A 24 -3.80 16.50 9.71
CA PRO A 24 -3.28 17.57 8.86
C PRO A 24 -2.30 17.07 7.80
N MET A 25 -1.36 16.20 8.16
CA MET A 25 -0.35 15.69 7.23
C MET A 25 -0.99 14.93 6.06
N LEU A 26 -2.00 14.10 6.33
CA LEU A 26 -2.76 13.39 5.29
C LEU A 26 -3.45 14.35 4.32
N LYS A 27 -3.94 15.51 4.79
CA LYS A 27 -4.52 16.54 3.92
C LYS A 27 -3.46 17.13 2.99
N CYS A 28 -2.27 17.43 3.49
CA CYS A 28 -1.15 17.93 2.69
C CYS A 28 -0.68 16.91 1.64
N LEU A 29 -0.63 15.63 2.00
CA LEU A 29 -0.19 14.54 1.12
C LEU A 29 -1.22 14.15 0.06
N SER A 30 -2.41 14.79 0.03
CA SER A 30 -3.46 14.52 -0.95
C SER A 30 -3.83 13.03 -1.04
N VAL A 31 -3.92 12.38 0.12
CA VAL A 31 -4.21 10.94 0.19
C VAL A 31 -5.59 10.61 -0.37
N SER A 32 -5.73 9.44 -0.98
CA SER A 32 -7.00 8.91 -1.47
C SER A 32 -7.29 7.53 -0.88
N ILE A 33 -8.57 7.22 -0.71
CA ILE A 33 -9.02 5.87 -0.33
C ILE A 33 -9.56 5.20 -1.59
N LYS A 34 -9.10 3.99 -1.86
CA LYS A 34 -9.62 3.13 -2.93
C LYS A 34 -10.14 1.84 -2.33
N ASN A 35 -11.26 1.35 -2.87
CA ASN A 35 -11.81 0.04 -2.54
C ASN A 35 -11.60 -0.89 -3.73
N TYR A 36 -11.28 -2.14 -3.44
CA TYR A 36 -11.00 -3.16 -4.44
C TYR A 36 -11.89 -4.37 -4.18
N SER A 37 -12.34 -5.02 -5.26
CA SER A 37 -13.08 -6.28 -5.18
C SER A 37 -12.14 -7.47 -5.02
N LYS A 38 -12.65 -8.59 -4.50
CA LYS A 38 -11.87 -9.83 -4.43
C LYS A 38 -11.38 -10.23 -5.83
N GLY A 39 -10.07 -10.48 -5.94
CA GLY A 39 -9.42 -10.85 -7.21
C GLY A 39 -9.01 -9.68 -8.09
N GLU A 40 -9.28 -8.44 -7.67
CA GLU A 40 -8.80 -7.24 -8.36
C GLU A 40 -7.32 -6.99 -8.06
N TYR A 41 -6.58 -6.51 -9.07
CA TYR A 41 -5.17 -6.18 -8.92
C TYR A 41 -5.02 -4.74 -8.41
N LEU A 42 -4.32 -4.57 -7.29
CA LEU A 42 -3.95 -3.25 -6.76
C LEU A 42 -2.87 -2.60 -7.62
N LEU A 43 -1.88 -3.40 -8.03
CA LEU A 43 -0.76 -3.08 -8.91
C LEU A 43 -0.46 -4.29 -9.79
N ARG A 44 0.11 -4.07 -10.97
CA ARG A 44 0.60 -5.10 -11.87
C ARG A 44 2.10 -4.95 -12.09
N SER A 45 2.79 -6.05 -12.34
CA SER A 45 4.19 -5.97 -12.78
C SER A 45 4.25 -5.19 -14.09
N GLY A 46 5.26 -4.34 -14.21
CA GLY A 46 5.39 -3.40 -15.32
C GLY A 46 4.73 -2.03 -15.05
N ASP A 47 3.90 -1.88 -14.02
CA ASP A 47 3.28 -0.60 -13.70
C ASP A 47 4.34 0.42 -13.25
N LYS A 48 4.16 1.67 -13.68
CA LYS A 48 4.90 2.82 -13.11
C LYS A 48 4.22 3.23 -11.81
N ILE A 49 4.89 2.96 -10.70
CA ILE A 49 4.40 3.30 -9.38
C ILE A 49 4.94 4.67 -8.99
N GLN A 50 4.05 5.60 -8.62
CA GLN A 50 4.39 6.93 -8.12
C GLN A 50 3.73 7.24 -6.77
N THR A 51 3.08 6.23 -6.18
CA THR A 51 2.32 6.36 -4.94
C THR A 51 2.61 5.18 -4.05
N ILE A 52 2.73 5.44 -2.75
CA ILE A 52 2.79 4.41 -1.72
C ILE A 52 1.36 4.12 -1.25
N GLY A 53 1.01 2.86 -1.13
CA GLY A 53 -0.28 2.42 -0.60
C GLY A 53 -0.16 1.77 0.77
N MET A 54 -1.27 1.74 1.51
CA MET A 54 -1.40 1.01 2.77
C MET A 54 -2.72 0.25 2.78
N ILE A 55 -2.70 -1.00 3.23
CA ILE A 55 -3.93 -1.78 3.42
C ILE A 55 -4.65 -1.23 4.66
N LEU A 56 -5.86 -0.70 4.48
CA LEU A 56 -6.68 -0.20 5.58
C LEU A 56 -7.61 -1.29 6.15
N SER A 57 -8.10 -2.18 5.31
CA SER A 57 -8.95 -3.30 5.69
C SER A 57 -8.86 -4.40 4.63
N GLY A 58 -9.03 -5.65 5.05
CA GLY A 58 -8.88 -6.83 4.19
C GLY A 58 -7.43 -7.27 4.05
N GLN A 59 -7.18 -8.03 2.98
CA GLN A 59 -5.88 -8.65 2.69
C GLN A 59 -5.57 -8.54 1.19
N ALA A 60 -4.29 -8.50 0.87
CA ALA A 60 -3.79 -8.59 -0.50
C ALA A 60 -2.64 -9.61 -0.56
N LEU A 61 -2.40 -10.19 -1.74
CA LEU A 61 -1.28 -11.09 -1.96
C LEU A 61 -0.30 -10.44 -2.92
N ILE A 62 0.98 -10.43 -2.56
CA ILE A 62 2.06 -10.23 -3.51
C ILE A 62 2.31 -11.57 -4.17
N ILE A 63 2.08 -11.62 -5.46
CA ILE A 63 2.23 -12.83 -6.27
C ILE A 63 3.24 -12.58 -7.38
N ASN A 64 3.91 -13.63 -7.80
CA ASN A 64 4.74 -13.65 -8.99
C ASN A 64 4.32 -14.82 -9.86
N ASP A 65 4.05 -14.54 -11.13
CA ASP A 65 3.78 -15.56 -12.13
C ASP A 65 5.13 -15.95 -12.76
N ASP A 66 5.51 -17.22 -12.67
CA ASP A 66 6.77 -17.68 -13.25
C ASP A 66 6.67 -17.85 -14.77
N VAL A 67 7.82 -18.10 -15.42
CA VAL A 67 7.89 -18.25 -16.89
C VAL A 67 7.11 -19.45 -17.44
N TRP A 68 6.70 -20.39 -16.58
CA TRP A 68 5.89 -21.55 -16.93
C TRP A 68 4.40 -21.34 -16.64
N GLY A 69 4.02 -20.16 -16.14
CA GLY A 69 2.64 -19.80 -15.84
C GLY A 69 2.16 -20.23 -14.46
N ASN A 70 3.05 -20.67 -13.56
CA ASN A 70 2.66 -20.96 -12.18
C ASN A 70 2.62 -19.69 -11.36
N ARG A 71 1.58 -19.56 -10.54
CA ARG A 71 1.43 -18.47 -9.59
C ARG A 71 2.05 -18.81 -8.26
N ASN A 72 3.05 -18.05 -7.87
CA ASN A 72 3.71 -18.15 -6.57
C ASN A 72 3.24 -17.01 -5.66
N ILE A 73 2.83 -17.34 -4.44
CA ILE A 73 2.53 -16.35 -3.40
C ILE A 73 3.85 -16.02 -2.71
N ILE A 74 4.29 -14.77 -2.81
CA ILE A 74 5.51 -14.28 -2.17
C ILE A 74 5.19 -13.92 -0.71
N THR A 75 4.16 -13.11 -0.50
CA THR A 75 3.74 -12.70 0.83
C THR A 75 2.28 -12.27 0.83
N GLU A 76 1.67 -12.31 2.01
CA GLU A 76 0.37 -11.73 2.30
C GLU A 76 0.55 -10.37 2.97
N LEU A 77 -0.29 -9.40 2.60
CA LEU A 77 -0.37 -8.07 3.17
C LEU A 77 -1.67 -7.94 3.95
N SER A 78 -1.56 -7.53 5.21
CA SER A 78 -2.68 -7.29 6.13
C SER A 78 -2.84 -5.80 6.43
N SER A 79 -3.93 -5.44 7.12
CA SER A 79 -4.18 -4.05 7.56
C SER A 79 -2.96 -3.45 8.28
N GLY A 80 -2.59 -2.22 7.89
CA GLY A 80 -1.41 -1.49 8.36
C GLY A 80 -0.13 -1.74 7.56
N MET A 81 -0.09 -2.75 6.67
CA MET A 81 1.07 -3.00 5.81
C MET A 81 1.08 -2.08 4.58
N LEU A 82 2.28 -1.68 4.18
CA LEU A 82 2.53 -0.89 2.98
C LEU A 82 2.64 -1.75 1.73
N TYR A 83 2.40 -1.14 0.57
CA TYR A 83 2.73 -1.71 -0.74
C TYR A 83 3.17 -0.62 -1.72
N GLY A 84 3.99 -1.01 -2.70
CA GLY A 84 4.54 -0.11 -3.72
C GLY A 84 5.65 0.81 -3.23
N GLU A 85 6.01 0.77 -1.94
CA GLU A 85 7.05 1.60 -1.32
C GLU A 85 8.43 1.40 -1.95
N SER A 86 8.73 0.17 -2.37
CA SER A 86 10.01 -0.18 -3.01
C SER A 86 10.18 0.47 -4.40
N TYR A 87 9.09 0.88 -5.06
CA TYR A 87 9.11 1.38 -6.44
C TYR A 87 8.61 2.82 -6.59
N ALA A 88 7.85 3.36 -5.63
CA ALA A 88 7.21 4.67 -5.74
C ALA A 88 8.17 5.84 -6.00
N CYS A 89 9.45 5.69 -5.62
CA CYS A 89 10.48 6.71 -5.79
C CYS A 89 11.54 6.35 -6.85
N ILE A 90 11.33 5.29 -7.64
CA ILE A 90 12.27 4.87 -8.68
C ILE A 90 11.68 5.24 -10.05
N SER A 91 12.34 6.16 -10.75
CA SER A 91 11.85 6.71 -12.02
C SER A 91 12.08 5.80 -13.23
N SER A 92 13.02 4.85 -13.15
CA SER A 92 13.48 4.04 -14.29
C SER A 92 13.16 2.55 -14.20
N VAL A 93 12.60 2.07 -13.08
CA VAL A 93 12.35 0.65 -12.84
C VAL A 93 10.87 0.43 -12.56
N PRO A 94 10.12 -0.26 -13.46
CA PRO A 94 8.75 -0.64 -13.18
C PRO A 94 8.68 -1.76 -12.13
N ALA A 95 7.50 -1.94 -11.55
CA ALA A 95 7.22 -2.92 -10.49
C ALA A 95 7.50 -4.38 -10.87
#